data_AF-A0A7S3YFJ4-F1
#
_entry.id   AF-A0A7S3YFJ4-F1
#
_cell.length_a   1.000
_cell.length_b   1.000
_cell.length_c   1.000
_cell.angle_alpha   90.00
_cell.angle_beta   90.00
_cell.angle_gamma   90.00
#
_symmetry.space_group_name_H-M   'P 1'
#
loop_
_entity.id
_entity.type
_entity.pdbx_description
1 polymer ?
#
loop_
_entity_poly.entity_id
_entity_poly.type
_entity_poly.pdbx_seq_one_letter_code
_entity_poly.pdbx_strand_id
1 'polypeptide(L)'
;MLMTLAREQGMTVEERPVDFHEEIEQFQEVAGSGTAVVLSPCASILRVKTGRKYEFGPLNQLAGLRDRLVRIQRGEEDNSFEWMMPIPREGHILNAAELDPERVLRRMLCAVSSEELATAKAEVTPEEGKDSVVNDEEQKGEVALKHLYDRLAGSYQKAGGGRVVAAAHCSSLLLNHLPVSRRGHVLDAGAGTGEAGAILKGAGVDALTAFDLSDNMLDEARKKGVYDTVEQGCLPDTPFDDNEFDAIVCAGCLAPGHASPATYAEFCRVLKPGGLVAFSVPRAYYESAEGQGHRFAIETLERVGAWERIFEEARSYFDEVEAIYFVFRRLDSSARMVQKDSENGTEAAKAQHFHVFP
;
A
#
# COMPACT_ATOMS: atom_id res chain seq x y z
N MET A 1 -10.75 -13.93 -2.40
CA MET A 1 -10.72 -14.67 -3.69
C MET A 1 -10.79 -16.18 -3.52
N LEU A 2 -9.81 -16.81 -2.85
CA LEU A 2 -9.74 -18.28 -2.75
C LEU A 2 -10.95 -18.90 -2.02
N MET A 3 -11.34 -18.32 -0.90
CA MET A 3 -12.54 -18.71 -0.16
C MET A 3 -13.82 -18.61 -1.01
N THR A 4 -13.93 -17.57 -1.84
CA THR A 4 -15.06 -17.39 -2.78
C THR A 4 -15.09 -18.51 -3.83
N LEU A 5 -13.94 -18.81 -4.44
CA LEU A 5 -13.82 -19.90 -5.42
C LEU A 5 -14.12 -21.27 -4.80
N ALA A 6 -13.70 -21.49 -3.55
CA ALA A 6 -13.98 -22.71 -2.81
C ALA A 6 -15.48 -22.87 -2.52
N ARG A 7 -16.17 -21.79 -2.09
CA ARG A 7 -17.63 -21.82 -1.88
C ARG A 7 -18.40 -22.13 -3.17
N GLU A 8 -18.00 -21.54 -4.31
CA GLU A 8 -18.61 -21.88 -5.60
C GLU A 8 -18.38 -23.33 -6.03
N GLN A 9 -17.23 -23.91 -5.66
CA GLN A 9 -16.95 -25.33 -5.88
C GLN A 9 -17.68 -26.24 -4.88
N GLY A 10 -18.55 -25.69 -4.03
CA GLY A 10 -19.35 -26.44 -3.04
C GLY A 10 -18.55 -26.86 -1.80
N MET A 11 -17.38 -26.27 -1.57
CA MET A 11 -16.58 -26.53 -0.39
C MET A 11 -17.15 -25.77 0.82
N THR A 12 -17.13 -26.41 1.97
CA THR A 12 -17.31 -25.71 3.25
C THR A 12 -16.09 -24.84 3.50
N VAL A 13 -16.32 -23.56 3.79
CA VAL A 13 -15.26 -22.58 4.01
C VAL A 13 -15.44 -21.94 5.38
N GLU A 14 -14.39 -22.04 6.19
CA GLU A 14 -14.29 -21.39 7.49
C GLU A 14 -13.08 -20.43 7.51
N GLU A 15 -13.24 -19.31 8.21
CA GLU A 15 -12.17 -18.36 8.49
C GLU A 15 -12.03 -18.27 10.01
N ARG A 16 -10.94 -18.82 10.54
CA ARG A 16 -10.67 -18.83 11.98
C ARG A 16 -9.19 -19.07 12.26
N PRO A 17 -8.70 -18.69 13.45
CA PRO A 17 -7.41 -19.15 13.95
C PRO A 17 -7.39 -20.68 13.99
N VAL A 18 -6.27 -21.25 13.54
CA VAL A 18 -5.99 -22.69 13.63
C VAL A 18 -5.13 -22.92 14.87
N ASP A 19 -5.57 -23.79 15.78
CA ASP A 19 -4.70 -24.27 16.84
C ASP A 19 -3.63 -25.19 16.22
N PHE A 20 -2.45 -24.63 16.01
CA PHE A 20 -1.35 -25.35 15.39
C PHE A 20 -0.95 -26.62 16.15
N HIS A 21 -1.17 -26.69 17.47
CA HIS A 21 -0.81 -27.86 18.26
C HIS A 21 -1.81 -29.00 18.15
N GLU A 22 -3.09 -28.68 18.03
CA GLU A 22 -4.17 -29.67 18.02
C GLU A 22 -4.62 -30.09 16.62
N GLU A 23 -4.51 -29.17 15.65
CA GLU A 23 -5.17 -29.32 14.36
C GLU A 23 -4.22 -29.59 13.19
N ILE A 24 -2.93 -29.25 13.30
CA ILE A 24 -2.01 -29.29 12.15
C ILE A 24 -1.91 -30.67 11.48
N GLU A 25 -2.07 -31.75 12.25
CA GLU A 25 -2.02 -33.13 11.75
C GLU A 25 -3.30 -33.57 11.04
N GLN A 26 -4.39 -32.81 11.21
CA GLN A 26 -5.69 -33.10 10.63
C GLN A 26 -5.83 -32.53 9.20
N PHE A 27 -4.98 -31.56 8.83
CA PHE A 27 -5.00 -30.99 7.48
C PHE A 27 -4.45 -31.96 6.45
N GLN A 28 -5.22 -32.21 5.40
CA GLN A 28 -4.78 -33.03 4.26
C GLN A 28 -3.88 -32.24 3.30
N GLU A 29 -4.20 -30.96 3.09
CA GLU A 29 -3.49 -30.06 2.19
C GLU A 29 -3.28 -28.71 2.89
N VAL A 30 -2.10 -28.12 2.70
CA VAL A 30 -1.77 -26.80 3.24
C VAL A 30 -1.11 -25.99 2.14
N ALA A 31 -1.44 -24.70 2.06
CA ALA A 31 -0.74 -23.76 1.19
C ALA A 31 -0.55 -22.42 1.89
N GLY A 32 0.54 -21.74 1.54
CA GLY A 32 0.66 -20.31 1.80
C GLY A 32 -0.18 -19.55 0.77
N SER A 33 -0.96 -18.58 1.25
CA SER A 33 -1.65 -17.60 0.43
C SER A 33 -1.11 -16.22 0.78
N GLY A 34 -0.39 -15.60 -0.15
CA GLY A 34 0.13 -14.23 0.00
C GLY A 34 -0.78 -13.18 -0.63
N THR A 35 -0.43 -11.90 -0.44
CA THR A 35 -1.11 -10.72 -1.01
C THR A 35 -1.25 -10.79 -2.55
N ALA A 36 -0.26 -11.35 -3.24
CA ALA A 36 -0.28 -11.57 -4.69
C ALA A 36 -1.27 -12.67 -5.17
N VAL A 37 -2.11 -13.21 -4.28
CA VAL A 37 -3.07 -14.29 -4.55
C VAL A 37 -2.39 -15.48 -5.25
N VAL A 38 -1.26 -15.91 -4.68
CA VAL A 38 -0.57 -17.14 -5.09
C VAL A 38 -0.91 -18.21 -4.07
N LEU A 39 -1.50 -19.31 -4.52
CA LEU A 39 -1.55 -20.56 -3.76
C LEU A 39 -0.23 -21.29 -3.96
N SER A 40 0.63 -21.23 -2.94
CA SER A 40 1.88 -21.99 -2.89
C SER A 40 1.69 -23.24 -2.03
N PRO A 41 1.55 -24.43 -2.62
CA PRO A 41 1.36 -25.64 -1.85
C PRO A 41 2.55 -25.94 -0.94
N CYS A 42 2.25 -26.32 0.29
CA CYS A 42 3.22 -26.70 1.29
C CYS A 42 3.24 -28.23 1.42
N ALA A 43 4.33 -28.86 1.01
CA ALA A 43 4.48 -30.32 1.12
C ALA A 43 4.78 -30.77 2.56
N SER A 44 5.43 -29.92 3.36
CA SER A 44 5.71 -30.21 4.76
C SER A 44 6.07 -28.98 5.58
N ILE A 45 5.76 -29.01 6.88
CA ILE A 45 6.20 -28.01 7.88
C ILE A 45 7.13 -28.67 8.90
N LEU A 46 8.33 -28.12 9.08
CA LEU A 46 9.31 -28.58 10.08
C LEU A 46 9.36 -27.61 11.27
N ARG A 47 9.06 -28.11 12.47
CA ARG A 47 9.21 -27.33 13.70
C ARG A 47 10.62 -27.50 14.27
N VAL A 48 11.53 -26.59 13.89
CA VAL A 48 12.97 -26.62 14.21
C VAL A 48 13.26 -26.88 15.69
N LYS A 49 12.51 -26.24 16.61
CA LYS A 49 12.71 -26.39 18.06
C LYS A 49 12.43 -27.81 18.59
N THR A 50 11.53 -28.54 17.93
CA THR A 50 11.09 -29.87 18.38
C THR A 50 11.55 -31.00 17.46
N GLY A 51 12.08 -30.69 16.27
CA GLY A 51 12.42 -31.66 15.24
C GLY A 51 11.22 -32.34 14.55
N ARG A 52 9.99 -32.09 15.01
CA ARG A 52 8.77 -32.67 14.43
C ARG A 52 8.49 -32.11 13.04
N LYS A 53 8.25 -33.00 12.08
CA LYS A 53 7.90 -32.68 10.68
C LYS A 53 6.47 -33.15 10.42
N TYR A 54 5.66 -32.28 9.83
CA TYR A 54 4.30 -32.58 9.36
C TYR A 54 4.32 -32.61 7.83
N GLU A 55 3.68 -33.61 7.22
CA GLU A 55 3.67 -33.80 5.77
C GLU A 55 2.24 -33.73 5.23
N PHE A 56 2.07 -33.12 4.06
CA PHE A 56 0.76 -32.84 3.46
C PHE A 56 0.70 -33.34 2.01
N GLY A 57 -0.50 -33.65 1.54
CA GLY A 57 -0.79 -34.06 0.18
C GLY A 57 -1.38 -35.48 0.07
N PRO A 58 -1.70 -35.93 -1.17
CA PRO A 58 -1.48 -35.23 -2.44
C PRO A 58 -2.39 -34.01 -2.64
N LEU A 59 -1.93 -33.04 -3.45
CA LEU A 59 -2.61 -31.77 -3.71
C LEU A 59 -3.70 -31.94 -4.76
N ASN A 60 -4.93 -32.18 -4.32
CA ASN A 60 -6.07 -32.35 -5.21
C ASN A 60 -6.96 -31.10 -5.20
N GLN A 61 -7.36 -30.63 -4.02
CA GLN A 61 -8.29 -29.52 -3.87
C GLN A 61 -7.60 -28.18 -4.12
N LEU A 62 -6.41 -27.96 -3.56
CA LEU A 62 -5.65 -26.73 -3.75
C LEU A 62 -5.16 -26.57 -5.19
N ALA A 63 -4.89 -27.68 -5.88
CA ALA A 63 -4.55 -27.65 -7.30
C ALA A 63 -5.75 -27.17 -8.15
N GLY A 64 -6.95 -27.68 -7.86
CA GLY A 64 -8.18 -27.24 -8.53
C GLY A 64 -8.48 -25.75 -8.34
N LEU A 65 -8.32 -25.25 -7.11
CA LEU A 65 -8.49 -23.84 -6.78
C LEU A 65 -7.44 -22.96 -7.46
N ARG A 66 -6.17 -23.37 -7.42
CA ARG A 66 -5.07 -22.68 -8.10
C ARG A 66 -5.31 -22.62 -9.60
N ASP A 67 -5.64 -23.73 -10.23
CA ASP A 67 -5.80 -23.80 -11.68
C ASP A 67 -6.98 -22.95 -12.15
N ARG A 68 -8.08 -22.94 -11.38
CA ARG A 68 -9.22 -22.05 -11.64
C ARG A 68 -8.86 -20.59 -11.50
N LEU A 69 -8.18 -20.24 -10.42
CA LEU A 69 -7.67 -18.89 -10.22
C LEU A 69 -6.76 -18.46 -11.38
N VAL A 70 -5.84 -19.32 -11.82
CA VAL A 70 -4.94 -19.05 -12.96
C VAL A 70 -5.71 -18.87 -14.27
N ARG A 71 -6.77 -19.64 -14.52
CA ARG A 71 -7.60 -19.46 -15.72
C ARG A 71 -8.32 -18.12 -15.72
N ILE A 72 -8.89 -17.70 -14.58
CA ILE A 72 -9.47 -16.36 -14.43
C ILE A 72 -8.41 -15.29 -14.69
N GLN A 73 -7.22 -15.47 -14.11
CA GLN A 73 -6.08 -14.55 -14.28
C GLN A 73 -5.58 -14.43 -15.72
N ARG A 74 -5.71 -15.49 -16.52
CA ARG A 74 -5.34 -15.51 -17.95
C ARG A 74 -6.46 -15.06 -18.88
N GLY A 75 -7.66 -14.79 -18.34
CA GLY A 75 -8.86 -14.54 -19.15
C GLY A 75 -9.35 -15.79 -19.91
N GLU A 76 -8.98 -16.97 -19.45
CA GLU A 76 -9.46 -18.26 -19.96
C GLU A 76 -10.81 -18.67 -19.32
N GLU A 77 -11.15 -18.08 -18.17
CA GLU A 77 -12.41 -18.25 -17.46
C GLU A 77 -13.03 -16.86 -17.17
N ASP A 78 -14.36 -16.80 -17.08
CA ASP A 78 -15.08 -15.53 -16.94
C ASP A 78 -14.68 -14.80 -15.64
N ASN A 79 -14.50 -13.49 -15.74
CA ASN A 79 -14.16 -12.64 -14.62
C ASN A 79 -15.42 -12.20 -13.87
N SER A 80 -16.28 -13.16 -13.51
CA SER A 80 -17.63 -12.89 -12.98
C SER A 80 -17.63 -12.11 -11.67
N PHE A 81 -16.50 -12.13 -10.95
CA PHE A 81 -16.27 -11.37 -9.72
C PHE A 81 -15.53 -10.03 -9.93
N GLU A 82 -15.27 -9.65 -11.19
CA GLU A 82 -14.57 -8.43 -11.57
C GLU A 82 -13.19 -8.25 -10.90
N TRP A 83 -12.51 -9.34 -10.55
CA TRP A 83 -11.17 -9.32 -9.94
C TRP A 83 -10.06 -8.92 -10.90
N MET A 84 -10.25 -9.17 -12.19
CA MET A 84 -9.32 -8.73 -13.23
C MET A 84 -9.73 -7.37 -13.79
N MET A 85 -8.74 -6.52 -14.06
CA MET A 85 -8.92 -5.35 -14.93
C MET A 85 -8.30 -5.64 -16.31
N PRO A 86 -8.99 -5.31 -17.42
CA PRO A 86 -8.34 -5.29 -18.72
C PRO A 86 -7.29 -4.18 -18.74
N ILE A 87 -6.03 -4.52 -18.99
CA ILE A 87 -5.01 -3.52 -19.29
C ILE A 87 -5.34 -2.94 -20.68
N PRO A 88 -5.59 -1.63 -20.81
CA PRO A 88 -5.74 -1.02 -22.11
C PRO A 88 -4.44 -1.20 -22.89
N ARG A 89 -4.55 -1.70 -24.13
CA ARG A 89 -3.39 -1.80 -25.02
C ARG A 89 -2.77 -0.43 -25.22
N GLU A 90 -1.50 -0.42 -25.62
CA GLU A 90 -0.82 0.78 -26.10
C GLU A 90 -1.72 1.54 -27.08
N GLY A 91 -2.24 2.68 -26.62
CA GLY A 91 -3.09 3.55 -27.40
C GLY A 91 -4.61 3.51 -27.16
N HIS A 92 -5.14 2.62 -26.32
CA HIS A 92 -6.51 2.69 -25.82
C HIS A 92 -6.57 3.57 -24.56
N ILE A 93 -7.43 4.58 -24.53
CA ILE A 93 -7.66 5.45 -23.37
C ILE A 93 -8.96 4.96 -22.71
N LEU A 94 -8.90 4.53 -21.45
CA LEU A 94 -10.10 4.16 -20.69
C LEU A 94 -10.96 5.41 -20.47
N ASN A 95 -12.29 5.27 -20.56
CA ASN A 95 -13.18 6.41 -20.36
C ASN A 95 -13.42 6.71 -18.86
N ALA A 96 -13.94 7.89 -18.55
CA ALA A 96 -14.15 8.35 -17.17
C ALA A 96 -15.09 7.45 -16.33
N ALA A 97 -15.95 6.64 -16.94
CA ALA A 97 -16.82 5.68 -16.23
C ALA A 97 -16.12 4.34 -15.93
N GLU A 98 -14.99 4.06 -16.60
CA GLU A 98 -14.12 2.90 -16.40
C GLU A 98 -12.96 3.19 -15.44
N LEU A 99 -12.59 4.46 -15.29
CA LEU A 99 -11.54 4.99 -14.40
C LEU A 99 -12.09 5.63 -13.11
N ASP A 100 -13.37 5.41 -12.78
CA ASP A 100 -13.98 5.95 -11.57
C ASP A 100 -13.16 5.55 -10.32
N PRO A 101 -12.47 6.49 -9.64
CA PRO A 101 -11.63 6.19 -8.48
C PRO A 101 -12.42 5.53 -7.36
N GLU A 102 -13.69 5.89 -7.15
CA GLU A 102 -14.55 5.23 -6.16
C GLU A 102 -14.87 3.78 -6.54
N ARG A 103 -14.89 3.45 -7.83
CA ARG A 103 -15.12 2.09 -8.33
C ARG A 103 -13.86 1.24 -8.29
N VAL A 104 -12.68 1.84 -8.51
CA VAL A 104 -11.37 1.21 -8.31
C VAL A 104 -11.13 0.96 -6.81
N LEU A 105 -11.41 1.94 -5.95
CA LEU A 105 -11.38 1.81 -4.49
C LEU A 105 -12.43 0.81 -3.98
N ARG A 106 -13.69 0.87 -4.44
CA ARG A 106 -14.71 -0.13 -4.08
C ARG A 106 -14.29 -1.54 -4.45
N ARG A 107 -13.69 -1.76 -5.63
CA ARG A 107 -13.26 -3.11 -6.06
C ARG A 107 -11.99 -3.60 -5.33
N MET A 108 -11.14 -2.69 -4.85
CA MET A 108 -10.07 -3.00 -3.88
C MET A 108 -10.63 -3.31 -2.48
N LEU A 109 -11.69 -2.61 -2.05
CA LEU A 109 -12.34 -2.75 -0.75
C LEU A 109 -13.40 -3.86 -0.68
N CYS A 110 -13.89 -4.38 -1.81
CA CYS A 110 -14.85 -5.49 -1.91
C CYS A 110 -14.30 -6.84 -1.41
N ALA A 111 -13.06 -6.89 -0.90
CA ALA A 111 -12.54 -8.01 -0.12
C ALA A 111 -13.09 -8.04 1.32
N VAL A 112 -13.82 -7.02 1.76
CA VAL A 112 -14.56 -7.04 3.03
C VAL A 112 -16.05 -7.01 2.72
N SER A 113 -16.78 -8.05 3.11
CA SER A 113 -18.18 -8.21 2.73
C SER A 113 -19.04 -7.11 3.36
N SER A 114 -19.97 -6.56 2.58
CA SER A 114 -20.88 -5.48 3.00
C SER A 114 -21.86 -5.90 4.11
N GLU A 115 -21.88 -7.18 4.49
CA GLU A 115 -22.70 -7.73 5.57
C GLU A 115 -22.02 -7.63 6.95
N GLU A 116 -20.68 -7.57 7.02
CA GLU A 116 -19.95 -7.45 8.30
C GLU A 116 -20.05 -6.03 8.91
N LEU A 117 -20.20 -5.00 8.08
CA LEU A 117 -20.41 -3.62 8.54
C LEU A 117 -21.84 -3.35 9.04
N ALA A 118 -22.82 -4.12 8.59
CA ALA A 118 -24.23 -3.95 8.97
C ALA A 118 -24.58 -4.68 10.27
N THR A 119 -23.90 -5.78 10.57
CA THR A 119 -24.19 -6.61 11.75
C THR A 119 -23.46 -6.13 13.01
N ALA A 120 -22.42 -5.28 12.88
CA ALA A 120 -21.67 -4.72 14.01
C ALA A 120 -22.30 -3.46 14.68
N LYS A 121 -23.51 -3.05 14.28
CA LYS A 121 -24.20 -1.87 14.85
C LYS A 121 -25.44 -2.18 15.70
N ALA A 122 -25.74 -3.44 15.97
CA ALA A 122 -26.81 -3.81 16.89
C ALA A 122 -26.24 -4.69 18.02
N GLU A 123 -26.48 -4.27 19.26
CA GLU A 123 -26.21 -4.97 20.52
C GLU A 123 -24.81 -4.79 21.14
N VAL A 124 -24.58 -3.58 21.69
CA VAL A 124 -23.79 -3.45 22.94
C VAL A 124 -24.55 -2.54 23.90
N THR A 125 -25.23 -3.16 24.86
CA THR A 125 -25.48 -2.55 26.17
C THR A 125 -24.28 -2.86 27.08
N PRO A 126 -23.79 -1.91 27.89
CA PRO A 126 -22.55 -2.10 28.62
C PRO A 126 -22.77 -2.88 29.92
N GLU A 127 -22.06 -4.00 30.09
CA GLU A 127 -21.65 -4.47 31.42
C GLU A 127 -20.19 -4.92 31.43
N GLU A 128 -19.60 -4.78 32.60
CA GLU A 128 -18.17 -4.65 32.91
C GLU A 128 -17.39 -5.98 32.80
N GLY A 129 -16.15 -5.91 32.29
CA GLY A 129 -15.06 -6.77 32.75
C GLY A 129 -14.45 -7.77 31.77
N LYS A 130 -13.15 -7.52 31.47
CA LYS A 130 -12.04 -8.41 31.08
C LYS A 130 -11.85 -8.86 29.62
N ASP A 131 -10.62 -8.58 29.20
CA ASP A 131 -9.75 -9.24 28.22
C ASP A 131 -10.32 -9.50 26.81
N SER A 132 -10.07 -8.55 25.90
CA SER A 132 -10.32 -8.71 24.46
C SER A 132 -9.07 -9.22 23.72
N VAL A 133 -9.22 -10.39 23.11
CA VAL A 133 -8.32 -11.03 22.14
C VAL A 133 -8.30 -10.21 20.83
N VAL A 134 -7.12 -9.94 20.29
CA VAL A 134 -6.85 -9.01 19.16
C VAL A 134 -6.49 -9.80 17.89
N ASN A 135 -6.88 -9.31 16.71
CA ASN A 135 -6.48 -9.81 15.39
C ASN A 135 -4.95 -9.69 15.20
N ASP A 136 -4.26 -10.75 14.79
CA ASP A 136 -3.01 -11.10 15.49
C ASP A 136 -1.72 -11.16 14.64
N GLU A 137 -1.65 -10.70 13.38
CA GLU A 137 -0.38 -10.69 12.61
C GLU A 137 -0.03 -9.33 11.98
N GLU A 138 -0.93 -8.72 11.21
CA GLU A 138 -0.71 -7.39 10.62
C GLU A 138 -0.74 -6.30 11.70
N GLN A 139 -1.70 -6.40 12.61
CA GLN A 139 -1.75 -5.57 13.82
C GLN A 139 -0.59 -5.88 14.77
N LYS A 140 -0.07 -7.12 14.82
CA LYS A 140 1.18 -7.40 15.56
C LYS A 140 2.38 -6.71 14.93
N GLY A 141 2.46 -6.64 13.60
CA GLY A 141 3.52 -5.95 12.87
C GLY A 141 3.48 -4.44 13.09
N GLU A 142 2.30 -3.83 12.93
CA GLU A 142 2.06 -2.40 13.20
C GLU A 142 2.34 -2.06 14.67
N VAL A 143 1.80 -2.84 15.61
CA VAL A 143 2.03 -2.63 17.05
C VAL A 143 3.51 -2.81 17.40
N ALA A 144 4.22 -3.76 16.78
CA ALA A 144 5.66 -3.92 16.99
C ALA A 144 6.47 -2.74 16.42
N LEU A 145 6.09 -2.24 15.24
CA LEU A 145 6.73 -1.09 14.59
C LEU A 145 6.49 0.20 15.38
N LYS A 146 5.25 0.43 15.83
CA LYS A 146 4.89 1.54 16.72
C LYS A 146 5.70 1.50 18.02
N HIS A 147 5.75 0.35 18.70
CA HIS A 147 6.55 0.20 19.92
C HIS A 147 8.05 0.42 19.69
N LEU A 148 8.59 0.04 18.54
CA LEU A 148 9.98 0.31 18.19
C LEU A 148 10.22 1.82 18.13
N TYR A 149 9.39 2.56 17.41
CA TYR A 149 9.53 4.01 17.28
C TYR A 149 9.21 4.75 18.59
N ASP A 150 8.21 4.30 19.35
CA ASP A 150 7.88 4.85 20.66
C ASP A 150 9.07 4.79 21.62
N ARG A 151 9.88 3.73 21.58
CA ARG A 151 11.13 3.61 22.38
C ARG A 151 12.26 4.48 21.85
N LEU A 152 12.35 4.69 20.55
CA LEU A 152 13.47 5.38 19.92
C LEU A 152 13.29 6.91 19.89
N ALA A 153 12.07 7.44 20.00
CA ALA A 153 11.75 8.87 19.84
C ALA A 153 12.76 9.82 20.54
N GLY A 154 13.03 9.62 21.84
CA GLY A 154 13.92 10.49 22.63
C GLY A 154 15.41 10.42 22.26
N SER A 155 15.84 9.41 21.50
CA SER A 155 17.22 9.26 21.00
C SER A 155 17.32 9.25 19.48
N TYR A 156 16.18 9.36 18.78
CA TYR A 156 16.05 9.15 17.34
C TYR A 156 16.97 10.07 16.54
N GLN A 157 16.97 11.35 16.91
CA GLN A 157 17.79 12.38 16.26
C GLN A 157 19.30 12.20 16.55
N LYS A 158 19.67 11.60 17.68
CA LYS A 158 21.07 11.32 18.06
C LYS A 158 21.60 10.04 17.41
N ALA A 159 20.72 9.12 17.03
CA ALA A 159 21.07 7.82 16.45
C ALA A 159 20.98 7.78 14.90
N GLY A 160 20.34 8.76 14.26
CA GLY A 160 19.77 8.60 12.91
C GLY A 160 20.32 9.50 11.80
N GLY A 161 21.63 9.70 11.69
CA GLY A 161 22.25 10.59 10.69
C GLY A 161 21.71 10.42 9.25
N GLY A 162 21.43 9.19 8.82
CA GLY A 162 20.86 8.91 7.49
C GLY A 162 19.43 9.39 7.25
N ARG A 163 18.55 9.32 8.25
CA ARG A 163 17.12 9.64 8.06
C ARG A 163 16.88 11.15 7.96
N VAL A 164 17.72 11.96 8.62
CA VAL A 164 17.75 13.42 8.44
C VAL A 164 18.16 13.78 7.01
N VAL A 165 19.12 13.05 6.42
CA VAL A 165 19.54 13.25 5.02
C VAL A 165 18.40 12.93 4.05
N ALA A 166 17.68 11.82 4.26
CA ALA A 166 16.53 11.47 3.43
C ALA A 166 15.42 12.53 3.51
N ALA A 167 15.10 13.02 4.71
CA ALA A 167 14.11 14.08 4.92
C ALA A 167 14.50 15.39 4.22
N ALA A 168 15.76 15.82 4.38
CA ALA A 168 16.27 17.02 3.74
C ALA A 168 16.29 16.91 2.22
N HIS A 169 16.68 15.74 1.71
CA HIS A 169 16.79 15.52 0.28
C HIS A 169 15.42 15.42 -0.39
N CYS A 170 14.46 14.68 0.17
CA CYS A 170 13.08 14.65 -0.33
C CYS A 170 12.44 16.05 -0.31
N SER A 171 12.64 16.80 0.78
CA SER A 171 12.12 18.17 0.91
C SER A 171 12.72 19.09 -0.15
N SER A 172 14.04 19.00 -0.40
CA SER A 172 14.72 19.77 -1.44
C SER A 172 14.20 19.44 -2.84
N LEU A 173 14.09 18.14 -3.18
CA LEU A 173 13.52 17.71 -4.46
C LEU A 173 12.10 18.23 -4.64
N LEU A 174 11.26 18.10 -3.61
CA LEU A 174 9.90 18.62 -3.66
C LEU A 174 9.89 20.12 -3.95
N LEU A 175 10.64 20.91 -3.17
CA LEU A 175 10.69 22.37 -3.29
C LEU A 175 11.27 22.86 -4.62
N ASN A 176 12.18 22.11 -5.24
CA ASN A 176 12.75 22.41 -6.56
C ASN A 176 11.72 22.27 -7.69
N HIS A 177 10.74 21.38 -7.52
CA HIS A 177 9.69 21.14 -8.50
C HIS A 177 8.36 21.83 -8.14
N LEU A 178 8.16 22.19 -6.87
CA LEU A 178 6.93 22.82 -6.36
C LEU A 178 7.01 24.35 -6.47
N PRO A 179 6.28 24.98 -7.41
CA PRO A 179 6.27 26.42 -7.53
C PRO A 179 5.72 27.07 -6.27
N VAL A 180 6.21 28.26 -5.94
CA VAL A 180 5.82 29.01 -4.73
C VAL A 180 4.30 29.16 -4.62
N SER A 181 3.61 29.39 -5.74
CA SER A 181 2.15 29.51 -5.80
C SER A 181 1.37 28.24 -5.44
N ARG A 182 2.05 27.09 -5.32
CA ARG A 182 1.46 25.79 -4.92
C ARG A 182 2.01 25.29 -3.59
N ARG A 183 2.70 26.13 -2.80
CA ARG A 183 3.17 25.80 -1.44
C ARG A 183 2.09 26.05 -0.38
N GLY A 184 0.84 25.73 -0.72
CA GLY A 184 -0.33 25.95 0.12
C GLY A 184 -0.36 24.95 1.28
N HIS A 185 -0.82 23.73 1.02
CA HIS A 185 -0.96 22.70 2.05
C HIS A 185 -0.14 21.46 1.73
N VAL A 186 0.80 21.10 2.62
CA VAL A 186 1.72 19.97 2.41
C VAL A 186 1.60 18.94 3.53
N LEU A 187 1.53 17.67 3.15
CA LEU A 187 1.56 16.52 4.07
C LEU A 187 2.99 16.01 4.24
N ASP A 188 3.43 15.87 5.48
CA ASP A 188 4.61 15.11 5.89
C ASP A 188 4.15 13.71 6.33
N ALA A 189 4.15 12.78 5.38
CA ALA A 189 3.63 11.42 5.54
C ALA A 189 4.72 10.50 6.09
N GLY A 190 4.54 10.06 7.34
CA GLY A 190 5.59 9.44 8.14
C GLY A 190 6.56 10.49 8.70
N ALA A 191 6.02 11.53 9.32
CA ALA A 191 6.76 12.72 9.75
C ALA A 191 7.89 12.42 10.76
N GLY A 192 7.80 11.31 11.50
CA GLY A 192 8.73 10.97 12.56
C GLY A 192 8.87 12.12 13.57
N THR A 193 10.12 12.51 13.87
CA THR A 193 10.41 13.65 14.76
C THR A 193 10.26 15.01 14.08
N GLY A 194 9.88 15.05 12.79
CA GLY A 194 9.48 16.25 12.08
C GLY A 194 10.58 17.06 11.38
N GLU A 195 11.64 16.39 10.90
CA GLU A 195 12.74 17.08 10.20
C GLU A 195 12.33 17.65 8.85
N ALA A 196 11.51 16.94 8.08
CA ALA A 196 11.04 17.41 6.78
C ALA A 196 10.14 18.65 6.95
N GLY A 197 9.18 18.61 7.87
CA GLY A 197 8.33 19.77 8.16
C GLY A 197 9.10 21.02 8.59
N ALA A 198 10.19 20.90 9.37
CA ALA A 198 11.02 22.06 9.72
C ALA A 198 11.66 22.72 8.49
N ILE A 199 12.13 21.91 7.54
CA ILE A 199 12.73 22.39 6.28
C ILE A 199 11.66 23.04 5.41
N LEU A 200 10.50 22.41 5.28
CA LEU A 200 9.38 22.90 4.48
C LEU A 200 8.81 24.22 5.01
N LYS A 201 8.63 24.35 6.34
CA LYS A 201 8.16 25.61 6.95
C LYS A 201 9.17 26.74 6.75
N GLY A 202 10.46 26.45 6.91
CA GLY A 202 11.55 27.40 6.62
C GLY A 202 11.60 27.84 5.15
N ALA A 203 11.09 27.03 4.23
CA ALA A 203 11.00 27.32 2.80
C ALA A 203 9.69 28.02 2.39
N GLY A 204 8.86 28.44 3.35
CA GLY A 204 7.64 29.21 3.10
C GLY A 204 6.44 28.36 2.64
N VAL A 205 6.31 27.13 3.13
CA VAL A 205 5.04 26.39 3.04
C VAL A 205 4.02 27.00 4.00
N ASP A 206 2.81 27.28 3.52
CA ASP A 206 1.78 27.98 4.29
C ASP A 206 1.23 27.10 5.42
N ALA A 207 0.73 25.91 5.07
CA ALA A 207 0.14 24.95 5.99
C ALA A 207 0.83 23.58 5.92
N LEU A 208 1.14 23.00 7.09
CA LEU A 208 1.79 21.69 7.22
C LEU A 208 0.98 20.73 8.10
N THR A 209 0.73 19.54 7.59
CA THR A 209 0.19 18.41 8.35
C THR A 209 1.28 17.36 8.56
N ALA A 210 1.51 16.96 9.81
CA ALA A 210 2.28 15.75 10.14
C ALA A 210 1.36 14.55 10.26
N PHE A 211 1.74 13.42 9.67
CA PHE A 211 1.07 12.13 9.87
C PHE A 211 2.11 11.07 10.21
N ASP A 212 1.96 10.36 11.32
CA ASP A 212 2.88 9.28 11.70
C ASP A 212 2.19 8.23 12.58
N LEU A 213 2.70 6.99 12.54
CA LEU A 213 2.19 5.87 13.33
C LEU A 213 2.45 6.04 14.84
N SER A 214 3.57 6.68 15.20
CA SER A 214 4.05 6.78 16.58
C SER A 214 3.72 8.12 17.23
N ASP A 215 2.86 8.09 18.24
CA ASP A 215 2.55 9.27 19.07
C ASP A 215 3.79 9.90 19.69
N ASN A 216 4.75 9.11 20.15
CA ASN A 216 5.97 9.64 20.77
C ASN A 216 6.85 10.37 19.75
N MET A 217 6.85 9.91 18.49
CA MET A 217 7.54 10.63 17.40
C MET A 217 6.82 11.95 17.11
N LEU A 218 5.49 11.92 17.04
CA LEU A 218 4.66 13.11 16.88
C LEU A 218 4.81 14.10 18.05
N ASP A 219 5.05 13.64 19.27
CA ASP A 219 5.35 14.50 20.42
C ASP A 219 6.66 15.27 20.22
N GLU A 220 7.69 14.65 19.63
CA GLU A 220 8.91 15.38 19.24
C GLU A 220 8.65 16.33 18.07
N ALA A 221 7.84 15.94 17.08
CA ALA A 221 7.46 16.81 15.97
C ALA A 221 6.69 18.06 16.44
N ARG A 222 5.76 17.90 17.40
CA ARG A 222 5.00 19.02 18.01
C ARG A 222 5.92 20.04 18.67
N LYS A 223 7.01 19.61 19.32
CA LYS A 223 7.97 20.52 19.98
C LYS A 223 8.67 21.46 18.99
N LYS A 224 8.72 21.13 17.69
CA LYS A 224 9.29 22.03 16.68
C LYS A 224 8.38 23.23 16.39
N GLY A 225 7.07 23.13 16.67
CA GLY A 225 6.12 24.23 16.47
C GLY A 225 5.95 24.66 15.01
N VAL A 226 6.19 23.76 14.05
CA VAL A 226 6.14 24.04 12.61
C VAL A 226 4.91 23.49 11.91
N TYR A 227 4.23 22.51 12.53
CA TYR A 227 3.04 21.86 11.98
C TYR A 227 1.77 22.56 12.45
N ASP A 228 0.85 22.77 11.51
CA ASP A 228 -0.48 23.32 11.76
C ASP A 228 -1.44 22.21 12.24
N THR A 229 -1.27 21.00 11.71
CA THR A 229 -2.02 19.80 12.11
C THR A 229 -1.06 18.64 12.37
N VAL A 230 -1.35 17.81 13.38
CA VAL A 230 -0.56 16.62 13.73
C VAL A 230 -1.51 15.46 14.00
N GLU A 231 -1.59 14.53 13.06
CA GLU A 231 -2.47 13.36 13.10
C GLU A 231 -1.69 12.08 13.31
N GLN A 232 -2.21 11.19 14.17
CA GLN A 232 -1.67 9.87 14.37
C GLN A 232 -2.44 8.85 13.52
N GLY A 233 -1.72 7.96 12.84
CA GLY A 233 -2.30 6.88 12.06
C GLY A 233 -1.27 6.13 11.23
N CYS A 234 -1.71 5.07 10.56
CA CYS A 234 -0.83 4.18 9.80
C CYS A 234 -1.09 4.34 8.30
N LEU A 235 -0.04 4.51 7.50
CA LEU A 235 -0.18 4.43 6.04
C LEU A 235 -0.50 2.97 5.64
N PRO A 236 -1.40 2.73 4.68
CA PRO A 236 -2.00 3.72 3.77
C PRO A 236 -3.28 4.38 4.28
N ASP A 237 -3.82 3.99 5.44
CA ASP A 237 -5.14 4.44 5.90
C ASP A 237 -5.06 5.82 6.55
N THR A 238 -5.36 6.88 5.78
CA THR A 238 -5.34 8.25 6.30
C THR A 238 -6.75 8.81 6.54
N PRO A 239 -6.92 9.71 7.52
CA PRO A 239 -8.20 10.37 7.78
C PRO A 239 -8.46 11.58 6.85
N PHE A 240 -7.66 11.75 5.79
CA PHE A 240 -7.67 12.94 4.95
C PHE A 240 -8.67 12.85 3.81
N ASP A 241 -9.15 14.00 3.34
CA ASP A 241 -10.09 14.09 2.23
C ASP A 241 -9.38 13.92 0.87
N ASP A 242 -10.17 13.57 -0.14
CA ASP A 242 -9.70 13.55 -1.52
C ASP A 242 -9.26 14.95 -1.96
N ASN A 243 -8.11 15.06 -2.64
CA ASN A 243 -7.58 16.32 -3.15
C ASN A 243 -7.33 17.38 -2.07
N GLU A 244 -6.95 16.99 -0.86
CA GLU A 244 -6.66 17.91 0.25
C GLU A 244 -5.31 18.64 0.08
N PHE A 245 -4.25 17.92 -0.31
CA PHE A 245 -2.88 18.44 -0.26
C PHE A 245 -2.36 18.91 -1.62
N ASP A 246 -1.65 20.03 -1.64
CA ASP A 246 -0.92 20.51 -2.82
C ASP A 246 0.36 19.70 -3.06
N ALA A 247 0.96 19.18 -1.98
CA ALA A 247 2.11 18.30 -2.06
C ALA A 247 2.23 17.33 -0.89
N ILE A 248 3.03 16.27 -1.08
CA ILE A 248 3.38 15.28 -0.05
C ILE A 248 4.90 15.11 -0.02
N VAL A 249 5.47 14.98 1.18
CA VAL A 249 6.81 14.42 1.40
C VAL A 249 6.69 13.12 2.20
N CYS A 250 7.42 12.08 1.80
CA CYS A 250 7.46 10.81 2.52
C CYS A 250 8.90 10.26 2.52
N ALA A 251 9.63 10.49 3.62
CA ALA A 251 11.06 10.21 3.69
C ALA A 251 11.38 9.06 4.66
N GLY A 252 11.86 7.93 4.11
CA GLY A 252 12.33 6.80 4.93
C GLY A 252 11.23 5.93 5.54
N CYS A 253 10.01 5.99 5.00
CA CYS A 253 8.86 5.22 5.48
C CYS A 253 8.45 4.06 4.55
N LEU A 254 9.02 4.01 3.33
CA LEU A 254 8.80 2.95 2.35
C LEU A 254 9.97 1.96 2.40
N ALA A 255 10.09 1.24 3.51
CA ALA A 255 11.18 0.30 3.80
C ALA A 255 10.62 -1.07 4.22
N PRO A 256 11.42 -2.15 4.30
CA PRO A 256 10.91 -3.46 4.69
C PRO A 256 10.10 -3.40 6.00
N GLY A 257 8.89 -3.95 5.98
CA GLY A 257 7.99 -3.98 7.14
C GLY A 257 7.43 -2.62 7.59
N HIS A 258 7.50 -1.59 6.74
CA HIS A 258 6.87 -0.29 6.97
C HIS A 258 5.66 -0.08 6.02
N ALA A 259 5.46 1.12 5.50
CA ALA A 259 4.32 1.47 4.67
C ALA A 259 4.26 0.59 3.40
N SER A 260 3.09 0.02 3.14
CA SER A 260 2.86 -0.92 2.04
C SER A 260 2.78 -0.21 0.68
N PRO A 261 2.87 -0.94 -0.45
CA PRO A 261 2.69 -0.36 -1.79
C PRO A 261 1.34 0.34 -2.02
N ALA A 262 0.30 0.00 -1.26
CA ALA A 262 -1.01 0.67 -1.34
C ALA A 262 -0.93 2.18 -0.99
N THR A 263 0.12 2.59 -0.26
CA THR A 263 0.41 3.99 0.09
C THR A 263 0.45 4.92 -1.14
N TYR A 264 0.89 4.42 -2.30
CA TYR A 264 0.95 5.27 -3.49
C TYR A 264 -0.42 5.62 -4.07
N ALA A 265 -1.40 4.72 -3.93
CA ALA A 265 -2.78 5.00 -4.31
C ALA A 265 -3.38 6.05 -3.35
N GLU A 266 -3.08 5.94 -2.06
CA GLU A 266 -3.50 6.94 -1.08
C GLU A 266 -2.88 8.32 -1.36
N PHE A 267 -1.59 8.37 -1.69
CA PHE A 267 -0.94 9.61 -2.11
C PHE A 267 -1.63 10.22 -3.34
N CYS A 268 -2.02 9.39 -4.31
CA CYS A 268 -2.80 9.85 -5.44
C CYS A 268 -4.17 10.38 -5.00
N ARG A 269 -4.87 9.73 -4.07
CA ARG A 269 -6.20 10.16 -3.58
C ARG A 269 -6.16 11.53 -2.90
N VAL A 270 -5.24 11.71 -1.95
CA VAL A 270 -5.19 12.92 -1.11
C VAL A 270 -4.46 14.11 -1.76
N LEU A 271 -3.64 13.89 -2.78
CA LEU A 271 -3.02 14.98 -3.56
C LEU A 271 -4.04 15.69 -4.44
N LYS A 272 -4.02 17.01 -4.57
CA LYS A 272 -4.77 17.71 -5.63
C LYS A 272 -4.28 17.34 -7.03
N PRO A 273 -5.11 17.43 -8.08
CA PRO A 273 -4.63 17.31 -9.46
C PRO A 273 -3.49 18.31 -9.74
N GLY A 274 -2.43 17.82 -10.38
CA GLY A 274 -1.18 18.54 -10.58
C GLY A 274 -0.31 18.73 -9.33
N GLY A 275 -0.74 18.19 -8.17
CA GLY A 275 0.04 18.16 -6.94
C GLY A 275 1.25 17.24 -7.05
N LEU A 276 2.24 17.43 -6.18
CA LEU A 276 3.52 16.72 -6.23
C LEU A 276 3.74 15.86 -5.00
N VAL A 277 4.31 14.66 -5.18
CA VAL A 277 4.84 13.88 -4.06
C VAL A 277 6.33 13.62 -4.28
N ALA A 278 7.12 13.81 -3.22
CA ALA A 278 8.52 13.39 -3.17
C ALA A 278 8.70 12.31 -2.10
N PHE A 279 9.31 11.18 -2.47
CA PHE A 279 9.53 10.09 -1.53
C PHE A 279 10.85 9.34 -1.77
N SER A 280 11.29 8.60 -0.76
CA SER A 280 12.48 7.75 -0.83
C SER A 280 12.20 6.29 -0.50
N VAL A 281 12.92 5.39 -1.17
CA VAL A 281 12.89 3.94 -0.93
C VAL A 281 14.35 3.44 -0.86
N PRO A 282 14.76 2.64 0.14
CA PRO A 282 16.09 2.05 0.17
C PRO A 282 16.33 1.23 -1.12
N ARG A 283 17.43 1.49 -1.83
CA ARG A 283 17.68 0.93 -3.17
C ARG A 283 17.72 -0.60 -3.15
N ALA A 284 18.48 -1.18 -2.22
CA ALA A 284 18.59 -2.63 -2.10
C ALA A 284 17.22 -3.29 -1.84
N TYR A 285 16.35 -2.65 -1.06
CA TYR A 285 14.97 -3.11 -0.86
C TYR A 285 14.17 -2.96 -2.16
N TYR A 286 14.21 -1.76 -2.76
CA TYR A 286 13.49 -1.45 -4.00
C TYR A 286 13.90 -2.31 -5.18
N GLU A 287 15.10 -2.90 -5.21
CA GLU A 287 15.57 -3.81 -6.27
C GLU A 287 15.34 -5.30 -5.92
N SER A 288 15.03 -5.61 -4.66
CA SER A 288 14.79 -6.97 -4.19
C SER A 288 13.43 -7.54 -4.62
N ALA A 289 13.21 -8.83 -4.37
CA ALA A 289 11.90 -9.46 -4.53
C ALA A 289 10.87 -8.88 -3.53
N GLU A 290 11.29 -8.58 -2.30
CA GLU A 290 10.41 -8.02 -1.26
C GLU A 290 9.92 -6.60 -1.59
N GLY A 291 10.72 -5.82 -2.34
CA GLY A 291 10.34 -4.50 -2.82
C GLY A 291 9.59 -4.48 -4.16
N GLN A 292 9.32 -5.65 -4.76
CA GLN A 292 8.67 -5.73 -6.08
C GLN A 292 7.30 -5.05 -6.10
N GLY A 293 6.53 -5.15 -5.01
CA GLY A 293 5.23 -4.50 -4.89
C GLY A 293 5.30 -2.98 -5.06
N HIS A 294 6.37 -2.34 -4.56
CA HIS A 294 6.56 -0.90 -4.72
C HIS A 294 6.81 -0.50 -6.18
N ARG A 295 7.69 -1.25 -6.88
CA ARG A 295 7.95 -1.03 -8.31
C ARG A 295 6.68 -1.18 -9.13
N PHE A 296 5.94 -2.26 -8.87
CA PHE A 296 4.71 -2.58 -9.59
C PHE A 296 3.64 -1.52 -9.38
N ALA A 297 3.42 -1.06 -8.15
CA ALA A 297 2.44 -0.01 -7.84
C ALA A 297 2.81 1.31 -8.54
N ILE A 298 4.08 1.69 -8.50
CA ILE A 298 4.57 2.91 -9.18
C ILE A 298 4.32 2.83 -10.69
N GLU A 299 4.79 1.76 -11.33
CA GLU A 299 4.62 1.56 -12.78
C GLU A 299 3.15 1.50 -13.19
N THR A 300 2.30 0.89 -12.36
CA THR A 300 0.86 0.80 -12.62
C THR A 300 0.23 2.18 -12.63
N LEU A 301 0.50 3.00 -11.60
CA LEU A 301 -0.04 4.36 -11.49
C LEU A 301 0.44 5.27 -12.64
N GLU A 302 1.64 5.04 -13.17
CA GLU A 302 2.12 5.72 -14.38
C GLU A 302 1.37 5.26 -15.64
N ARG A 303 1.20 3.95 -15.81
CA ARG A 303 0.53 3.36 -16.98
C ARG A 303 -0.93 3.76 -17.08
N VAL A 304 -1.64 3.79 -15.95
CA VAL A 304 -3.04 4.24 -15.91
C VAL A 304 -3.16 5.77 -15.95
N GLY A 305 -2.05 6.50 -15.93
CA GLY A 305 -2.04 7.95 -15.98
C GLY A 305 -2.61 8.61 -14.73
N ALA A 306 -2.49 7.97 -13.56
CA ALA A 306 -2.84 8.58 -12.27
C ALA A 306 -1.79 9.62 -11.86
N TRP A 307 -0.53 9.37 -12.21
CA TRP A 307 0.58 10.30 -12.02
C TRP A 307 1.63 10.17 -13.13
N GLU A 308 2.58 11.09 -13.16
CA GLU A 308 3.77 11.02 -14.02
C GLU A 308 5.05 11.19 -13.19
N ARG A 309 6.09 10.41 -13.51
CA ARG A 309 7.43 10.61 -12.92
C ARG A 309 8.04 11.89 -13.46
N ILE A 310 8.33 12.82 -12.57
CA ILE A 310 9.02 14.08 -12.87
C ILE A 310 10.53 13.93 -12.66
N PHE A 311 10.92 13.15 -11.67
CA PHE A 311 12.32 12.99 -11.27
C PHE A 311 12.56 11.62 -10.63
N GLU A 312 13.75 11.07 -10.87
CA GLU A 312 14.26 9.87 -10.22
C GLU A 312 15.78 9.97 -10.10
N GLU A 313 16.32 9.69 -8.91
CA GLU A 313 17.76 9.50 -8.74
C GLU A 313 18.08 8.50 -7.63
N ALA A 314 19.17 7.74 -7.83
CA ALA A 314 19.76 6.94 -6.76
C ALA A 314 20.87 7.75 -6.09
N ARG A 315 20.84 7.84 -4.76
CA ARG A 315 21.84 8.57 -3.98
C ARG A 315 22.10 7.92 -2.62
N SER A 316 23.36 7.88 -2.21
CA SER A 316 23.75 7.48 -0.85
C SER A 316 23.23 8.46 0.19
N TYR A 317 22.70 7.96 1.29
CA TYR A 317 22.24 8.81 2.40
C TYR A 317 22.89 8.50 3.75
N PHE A 318 23.53 7.33 3.94
CA PHE A 318 24.36 7.00 5.11
C PHE A 318 25.30 5.81 4.82
N ASP A 319 26.60 5.92 5.12
CA ASP A 319 27.61 4.84 5.08
C ASP A 319 27.39 3.76 3.99
N GLU A 320 27.44 4.18 2.72
CA GLU A 320 27.26 3.34 1.52
C GLU A 320 25.86 2.77 1.28
N VAL A 321 24.87 3.08 2.11
CA VAL A 321 23.45 2.74 1.87
C VAL A 321 22.83 3.76 0.93
N GLU A 322 22.38 3.28 -0.23
CA GLU A 322 21.67 4.05 -1.25
C GLU A 322 20.15 4.01 -1.05
N ALA A 323 19.50 5.13 -1.36
CA ALA A 323 18.06 5.21 -1.58
C ALA A 323 17.80 5.70 -3.01
N ILE A 324 16.69 5.28 -3.56
CA ILE A 324 16.12 5.89 -4.75
C ILE A 324 15.12 6.94 -4.29
N TYR A 325 15.24 8.14 -4.85
CA TYR A 325 14.39 9.27 -4.59
C TYR A 325 13.56 9.54 -5.83
N PHE A 326 12.27 9.80 -5.61
CA PHE A 326 11.33 10.05 -6.69
C PHE A 326 10.60 11.37 -6.46
N VAL A 327 10.22 12.01 -7.57
CA VAL A 327 9.18 13.04 -7.57
C VAL A 327 8.14 12.67 -8.62
N PHE A 328 6.88 12.58 -8.20
CA PHE A 328 5.74 12.34 -9.07
C PHE A 328 4.77 13.51 -9.06
N ARG A 329 4.09 13.72 -10.18
CA ARG A 329 2.98 14.67 -10.28
C ARG A 329 1.67 13.92 -10.48
N ARG A 330 0.67 14.16 -9.63
CA ARG A 330 -0.69 13.65 -9.83
C ARG A 330 -1.25 14.24 -11.13
N LEU A 331 -1.75 13.40 -12.01
CA LEU A 331 -2.40 13.83 -13.24
C LEU A 331 -3.91 14.03 -13.01
N ASP A 332 -4.51 14.88 -13.83
CA ASP A 332 -5.96 15.04 -13.88
C ASP A 332 -6.54 14.01 -14.86
N SER A 333 -7.28 13.05 -14.34
CA SER A 333 -7.93 11.99 -15.14
C SER A 333 -8.98 12.54 -16.11
N SER A 334 -9.45 13.79 -15.94
CA SER A 334 -10.41 14.43 -16.85
C SER A 334 -9.77 15.03 -18.12
N ALA A 335 -8.47 15.33 -18.12
CA ALA A 335 -7.82 16.12 -19.16
C ALA A 335 -7.44 15.33 -20.44
N ARG A 336 -7.47 13.99 -20.42
CA ARG A 336 -7.04 13.15 -21.57
C ARG A 336 -8.16 12.79 -22.57
N MET A 337 -9.40 13.21 -22.32
CA MET A 337 -10.56 12.89 -23.19
C MET A 337 -10.58 13.61 -24.56
N VAL A 338 -9.67 14.57 -24.82
CA VAL A 338 -9.83 15.51 -25.96
C VAL A 338 -8.98 15.20 -27.19
N GLN A 339 -8.01 14.27 -27.15
CA GLN A 339 -6.98 14.21 -28.21
C GLN A 339 -6.90 12.95 -29.09
N LYS A 340 -7.80 11.96 -29.00
CA LYS A 340 -7.57 10.69 -29.73
C LYS A 340 -8.72 10.06 -30.53
N ASP A 341 -9.83 10.76 -30.75
CA ASP A 341 -10.96 10.23 -31.51
C ASP A 341 -10.87 10.36 -33.05
N SER A 342 -9.72 10.73 -33.63
CA SER A 342 -9.66 11.06 -35.06
C SER A 342 -8.94 10.09 -36.01
N GLU A 343 -8.28 9.01 -35.58
CA GLU A 343 -7.57 8.15 -36.57
C GLU A 343 -7.63 6.63 -36.32
N ASN A 344 -8.37 5.99 -37.23
CA ASN A 344 -8.25 4.63 -37.77
C ASN A 344 -8.96 3.44 -37.09
N GLY A 345 -9.82 2.82 -37.91
CA GLY A 345 -10.64 1.66 -37.59
C GLY A 345 -10.01 0.29 -37.86
N THR A 346 -10.61 -0.69 -37.17
CA THR A 346 -10.73 -2.14 -37.43
C THR A 346 -9.49 -2.97 -37.79
N GLU A 347 -9.03 -3.77 -36.81
CA GLU A 347 -8.85 -5.23 -36.97
C GLU A 347 -8.93 -5.94 -35.59
N ALA A 348 -9.79 -6.95 -35.46
CA ALA A 348 -10.06 -7.66 -34.21
C ALA A 348 -8.95 -8.68 -33.89
N ALA A 349 -7.88 -8.24 -33.23
CA ALA A 349 -6.82 -9.11 -32.72
C ALA A 349 -7.00 -9.41 -31.23
N LYS A 350 -7.08 -10.70 -30.86
CA LYS A 350 -7.32 -11.27 -29.52
C LYS A 350 -6.53 -10.57 -28.39
N ALA A 351 -7.24 -10.07 -27.38
CA ALA A 351 -6.68 -9.41 -26.20
C ALA A 351 -5.71 -10.33 -25.44
N GLN A 352 -4.53 -9.80 -25.10
CA GLN A 352 -3.65 -10.42 -24.11
C GLN A 352 -3.98 -9.78 -22.77
N HIS A 353 -4.56 -10.55 -21.86
CA HIS A 353 -4.86 -10.14 -20.50
C HIS A 353 -3.57 -10.27 -19.68
N PHE A 354 -3.11 -9.18 -19.07
CA PHE A 354 -2.04 -9.22 -18.09
C PHE A 354 -2.41 -8.38 -16.86
N HIS A 355 -1.72 -8.67 -15.77
CA HIS A 355 -2.21 -8.62 -14.41
C HIS A 355 -2.22 -7.22 -13.76
N VAL A 356 -3.24 -6.98 -12.93
CA VAL A 356 -3.32 -5.95 -11.90
C VAL A 356 -3.71 -6.68 -10.63
N PHE A 357 -2.85 -6.73 -9.62
CA PHE A 357 -3.21 -7.37 -8.34
C PHE A 357 -2.55 -6.69 -7.12
N PRO A 358 -3.23 -6.76 -5.96
CA PRO A 358 -3.04 -5.95 -4.75
C PRO A 358 -1.78 -6.23 -3.92
#